data_AF-A0AB73R3E9-F1
#
_entry.id   AF-A0AB73R3E9-F1
#
_cell.length_a   1.000
_cell.length_b   1.000
_cell.length_c   1.000
_cell.angle_alpha   90.00
_cell.angle_beta   90.00
_cell.angle_gamma   90.00
#
_symmetry.space_group_name_H-M   'P 1'
#
loop_
_entity.id
_entity.type
_entity.pdbx_description
1 polymer ?
#
loop_
_entity_poly.entity_id
_entity_poly.type
_entity_poly.pdbx_seq_one_letter_code
_entity_poly.pdbx_strand_id
1 'polypeptide(L)' 'MEKRKVAENLVSLRNGKSREKVAADIGISVSTLQMYENAKRIPKDSIKIKLANFYGVTVQSIFFDY' A
#
# COMPACT_ATOMS: atom_id res chain seq x y z
N MET A 1 -4.56 9.27 11.41
CA MET A 1 -4.51 8.30 10.31
C MET A 1 -4.98 6.95 10.83
N GLU A 2 -6.11 6.46 10.35
CA GLU A 2 -6.68 5.18 10.78
C GLU A 2 -5.97 4.03 10.04
N LYS A 3 -5.05 3.33 10.72
CA LYS A 3 -4.20 2.29 10.12
C LYS A 3 -5.01 1.17 9.45
N ARG A 4 -6.20 0.86 9.97
CA ARG A 4 -7.10 -0.17 9.42
C ARG A 4 -7.69 0.25 8.08
N LYS A 5 -8.21 1.49 7.97
CA LYS A 5 -8.74 2.01 6.70
C LYS A 5 -7.68 2.04 5.60
N VAL A 6 -6.45 2.43 5.94
CA VAL A 6 -5.31 2.38 4.99
C VAL A 6 -5.03 0.96 4.52
N ALA A 7 -5.02 0.00 5.45
CA ALA A 7 -4.78 -1.40 5.13
C ALA A 7 -5.87 -1.98 4.20
N GLU A 8 -7.14 -1.71 4.49
CA GLU A 8 -8.28 -2.10 3.66
C GLU A 8 -8.20 -1.48 2.27
N ASN A 9 -7.87 -0.19 2.18
CA ASN A 9 -7.72 0.50 0.91
C ASN A 9 -6.57 -0.08 0.06
N LEU A 10 -5.42 -0.38 0.67
CA LEU A 10 -4.31 -1.05 -0.02
C LEU A 10 -4.70 -2.44 -0.55
N VAL A 11 -5.46 -3.22 0.22
CA VAL A 11 -5.97 -4.53 -0.21
C VAL A 11 -6.94 -4.39 -1.38
N SER A 12 -7.81 -3.38 -1.35
CA SER A 12 -8.75 -3.07 -2.43
C SER A 12 -8.02 -2.67 -3.71
N LEU A 13 -7.06 -1.74 -3.62
CA LEU A 13 -6.24 -1.28 -4.75
C LEU A 13 -5.39 -2.39 -5.37
N ARG A 14 -4.97 -3.38 -4.57
CA ARG A 14 -4.27 -4.57 -5.08
C ARG A 14 -5.14 -5.36 -6.07
N ASN A 15 -6.47 -5.27 -5.99
CA ASN A 15 -7.43 -5.81 -6.95
C ASN A 15 -7.12 -7.25 -7.40
N GLY A 16 -6.86 -8.13 -6.43
CA GLY A 16 -6.55 -9.54 -6.69
C GLY A 16 -5.13 -9.84 -7.19
N LYS A 17 -4.28 -8.84 -7.48
CA LYS A 17 -2.86 -9.06 -7.81
C LYS A 17 -2.13 -9.75 -6.65
N SER A 18 -1.15 -10.60 -6.95
CA SER A 18 -0.37 -11.25 -5.90
C SER A 18 0.52 -10.24 -5.16
N ARG A 19 0.79 -10.49 -3.88
CA ARG A 19 1.64 -9.60 -3.06
C ARG A 19 3.08 -9.61 -3.55
N GLU A 20 3.52 -10.76 -4.07
CA GLU A 20 4.80 -11.01 -4.70
C GLU A 20 5.00 -10.05 -5.88
N LYS A 21 4.00 -9.95 -6.77
CA LYS A 21 4.08 -9.08 -7.94
C LYS A 21 4.14 -7.61 -7.55
N VAL A 22 3.24 -7.18 -6.67
CA VAL A 22 3.20 -5.78 -6.22
C VAL A 22 4.49 -5.40 -5.49
N ALA A 23 4.99 -6.27 -4.61
CA ALA A 23 6.21 -6.03 -3.86
C ALA A 23 7.44 -5.94 -4.79
N ALA A 24 7.53 -6.82 -5.79
CA ALA A 24 8.59 -6.79 -6.80
C ALA A 24 8.54 -5.49 -7.65
N ASP A 25 7.36 -5.12 -8.15
CA ASP A 25 7.18 -3.93 -8.99
C ASP A 25 7.50 -2.63 -8.22
N ILE A 26 7.22 -2.58 -6.91
CA ILE A 26 7.52 -1.43 -6.03
C ILE A 26 8.99 -1.46 -5.52
N GLY A 27 9.62 -2.62 -5.52
CA GLY A 27 10.96 -2.83 -4.96
C GLY A 27 10.97 -2.86 -3.44
N ILE A 28 10.02 -3.58 -2.83
CA ILE A 28 9.97 -3.88 -1.39
C ILE A 28 9.85 -5.40 -1.18
N SER A 29 10.07 -5.88 0.05
CA SER A 29 9.80 -7.28 0.36
C SER A 29 8.29 -7.56 0.46
N VAL A 30 7.89 -8.79 0.16
CA VAL A 30 6.49 -9.25 0.33
C VAL A 30 6.03 -9.07 1.77
N SER A 31 6.89 -9.38 2.74
CA SER A 31 6.62 -9.16 4.17
C SER A 31 6.37 -7.69 4.49
N THR A 32 7.07 -6.77 3.83
CA THR A 32 6.87 -5.32 4.01
C THR A 32 5.48 -4.90 3.53
N LEU A 33 5.05 -5.38 2.36
CA LEU A 33 3.69 -5.14 1.85
C LEU A 33 2.63 -5.75 2.78
N GLN A 34 2.84 -6.98 3.26
CA GLN A 34 1.95 -7.62 4.23
C GLN A 34 1.81 -6.80 5.52
N MET A 35 2.90 -6.21 6.03
CA MET A 35 2.81 -5.36 7.23
C MET A 35 1.93 -4.12 7.01
N TYR A 36 1.91 -3.57 5.80
CA TYR A 36 1.06 -2.44 5.44
C TYR A 36 -0.41 -2.86 5.30
N GLU A 37 -0.67 -3.94 4.57
CA GLU A 37 -2.01 -4.50 4.37
C GLU A 37 -2.64 -5.10 5.65
N ASN A 38 -1.85 -5.33 6.70
CA ASN A 38 -2.34 -5.79 8.01
C ASN A 38 -2.36 -4.69 9.08
N ALA A 39 -2.22 -3.42 8.69
CA ALA A 39 -2.20 -2.26 9.60
C ALA A 39 -1.10 -2.30 10.68
N LYS A 40 -0.09 -3.17 10.53
CA LYS A 40 1.01 -3.33 11.49
C LYS A 40 2.05 -2.22 11.36
N ARG A 41 2.22 -1.68 10.16
CA ARG A 41 3.20 -0.63 9.88
C ARG A 41 2.64 0.38 8.88
N ILE A 42 3.06 1.64 8.99
CA ILE A 42 2.79 2.68 7.98
C ILE A 42 4.01 2.80 7.05
N PRO A 43 3.82 2.86 5.72
CA PRO A 43 4.90 3.08 4.78
C PRO A 43 5.61 4.42 5.01
N LYS A 44 6.92 4.48 4.73
CA LYS A 44 7.66 5.76 4.63
C LYS A 44 7.16 6.55 3.41
N ASP A 45 7.34 7.86 3.38
CA ASP A 45 6.82 8.71 2.30
C ASP A 45 7.32 8.30 0.91
N SER A 46 8.59 7.87 0.80
CA SER A 46 9.12 7.31 -0.45
C SER A 46 8.35 6.08 -0.95
N ILE A 47 7.88 5.23 -0.04
CA ILE A 47 7.08 4.05 -0.37
C ILE A 47 5.63 4.43 -0.65
N LYS A 48 5.08 5.43 0.06
CA LYS A 48 3.74 5.97 -0.23
C LYS A 48 3.66 6.47 -1.67
N ILE A 49 4.66 7.22 -2.12
CA ILE A 49 4.76 7.72 -3.50
C ILE A 49 4.83 6.56 -4.49
N LYS A 50 5.64 5.53 -4.21
CA LYS A 50 5.71 4.35 -5.10
C LYS A 50 4.39 3.58 -5.17
N LEU A 51 3.70 3.41 -4.05
CA LEU A 51 2.37 2.77 -4.01
C LEU A 51 1.36 3.58 -4.82
N ALA A 52 1.32 4.89 -4.64
CA ALA A 52 0.48 5.81 -5.39
C ALA A 52 0.73 5.70 -6.90
N ASN A 53 1.99 5.77 -7.32
CA ASN A 53 2.37 5.64 -8.73
C ASN A 53 2.03 4.25 -9.30
N PHE A 54 2.25 3.18 -8.54
CA PHE A 54 1.94 1.81 -8.97
C PHE A 54 0.44 1.59 -9.17
N TYR A 55 -0.39 2.15 -8.27
CA TYR A 55 -1.84 2.03 -8.35
C TYR A 55 -2.50 3.10 -9.23
N GLY A 56 -1.75 4.09 -9.71
CA GLY A 56 -2.28 5.19 -10.54
C GLY A 56 -3.21 6.13 -9.77
N VAL A 57 -3.00 6.28 -8.46
CA VAL A 57 -3.82 7.12 -7.58
C VAL A 57 -2.93 8.08 -6.78
N THR A 58 -3.51 8.98 -5.98
CA THR A 58 -2.73 9.93 -5.17
C THR A 58 -2.33 9.32 -3.83
N VAL A 59 -1.26 9.82 -3.21
CA VAL A 59 -0.92 9.46 -1.82
C VAL A 59 -2.07 9.83 -0.89
N GLN A 60 -2.74 10.95 -1.16
CA GLN A 60 -3.89 11.42 -0.41
C GLN A 60 -5.03 10.38 -0.41
N SER A 61 -5.40 9.86 -1.58
CA SER A 61 -6.48 8.88 -1.70
C SER A 61 -6.17 7.54 -1.04
N ILE A 62 -4.89 7.17 -0.90
CA ILE A 62 -4.49 5.94 -0.23
C ILE A 62 -4.52 6.11 1.29
N PHE A 63 -3.97 7.22 1.79
CA PHE A 63 -3.58 7.36 3.19
C PHE A 63 -4.41 8.34 4.01
N PHE A 64 -5.30 9.15 3.40
CA PHE A 64 -5.93 10.27 4.09
C PHE A 64 -7.42 10.47 3.75
N ASP A 65 -7.87 10.17 2.53
CA ASP A 65 -9.27 10.31 2.14
C ASP A 65 -10.06 9.06 2.56
N TYR A 66 -10.73 9.12 3.72
CA TYR A 66 -11.54 8.03 4.25
C TYR A 66 -12.57 8.47 5.31
#